data_AF-A1ZMY4-F1
#
_entry.id   AF-A1ZMY4-F1
#
_cell.length_a   1.000
_cell.length_b   1.000
_cell.length_c   1.000
_cell.angle_alpha   90.00
_cell.angle_beta   90.00
_cell.angle_gamma   90.00
#
_symmetry.space_group_name_H-M   'P 1'
#
loop_
_entity.id
_entity.type
_entity.pdbx_description
1 polymer ?
#
loop_
_entity_poly.entity_id
_entity_poly.type
_entity_poly.pdbx_seq_one_letter_code
_entity_poly.pdbx_strand_id
1 'polypeptide(L)' 'MLTQKLLNHDELKKKKIDAYFIRLYPTTHKYHNTTVLDLLHWENFFSHTRKNSAGKKFSKAFIEIINN' A
#
# COMPACT_ATOMS: atom_id res chain seq x y z
N MET A 1 8.42 -14.46 9.58
CA MET A 1 8.60 -13.82 10.91
C MET A 1 8.23 -12.33 10.91
N LEU A 2 8.52 -11.56 9.85
CA LEU A 2 8.10 -10.15 9.73
C LEU A 2 6.61 -10.02 9.34
N THR A 3 6.16 -10.84 8.39
CA THR A 3 4.77 -10.87 7.88
C THR A 3 3.73 -11.16 8.95
N GLN A 4 3.95 -12.18 9.80
CA GLN A 4 3.05 -12.45 10.94
C GLN A 4 2.95 -11.26 11.91
N LYS A 5 4.05 -10.51 12.11
CA LYS A 5 4.07 -9.34 12.99
C LYS A 5 3.36 -8.15 12.36
N LEU A 6 3.44 -7.98 11.04
CA LEU A 6 2.72 -6.95 10.30
C LEU A 6 1.20 -7.22 10.20
N LEU A 7 0.77 -8.47 10.41
CA LEU A 7 -0.67 -8.80 10.55
C LEU A 7 -1.24 -8.35 11.90
N ASN A 8 -0.39 -8.06 12.89
CA ASN A 8 -0.83 -7.57 14.19
C ASN A 8 -0.85 -6.04 14.23
N HIS A 9 -2.04 -5.47 14.26
CA HIS A 9 -2.26 -4.02 14.28
C HIS A 9 -1.60 -3.32 15.48
N ASP A 10 -1.52 -3.97 16.65
CA ASP A 10 -0.88 -3.38 17.84
C ASP A 10 0.63 -3.26 17.67
N GLU A 11 1.27 -4.22 17.01
CA GLU A 11 2.70 -4.17 16.70
C GLU A 11 3.02 -3.10 15.66
N LEU A 12 2.15 -2.92 14.66
CA LEU A 12 2.26 -1.81 13.69
C LEU A 12 2.22 -0.45 14.40
N LYS A 13 1.26 -0.27 15.31
CA LYS A 13 1.09 0.97 16.06
C LYS A 13 2.29 1.26 16.96
N LYS A 14 2.81 0.25 17.66
CA LYS A 14 4.04 0.40 18.48
C LYS A 14 5.25 0.83 17.65
N LYS A 15 5.38 0.28 16.43
CA LYS A 15 6.49 0.60 15.52
C LYS A 15 6.26 1.88 14.71
N LYS A 16 5.07 2.50 14.81
CA LYS A 16 4.66 3.66 14.02
C LYS A 16 4.80 3.41 12.51
N ILE A 17 4.42 2.20 12.09
CA ILE A 17 4.44 1.78 10.69
C ILE A 17 3.00 1.64 10.22
N ASP A 18 2.64 2.34 9.16
CA ASP A 18 1.42 2.08 8.42
C ASP A 18 1.71 1.00 7.37
N ALA A 19 1.07 -0.16 7.48
CA ALA A 19 1.23 -1.27 6.54
C ALA A 19 -0.13 -1.69 5.96
N TYR A 20 -0.13 -2.05 4.67
CA TYR A 20 -1.34 -2.42 3.94
C TYR A 20 -1.07 -3.66 3.07
N PHE A 21 -2.09 -4.50 2.91
CA PHE A 21 -2.02 -5.70 2.09
C PHE A 21 -2.81 -5.50 0.80
N ILE A 22 -2.18 -5.81 -0.34
CA ILE A 22 -2.80 -5.79 -1.65
C ILE A 22 -2.98 -7.22 -2.13
N ARG A 23 -4.15 -7.56 -2.64
CA ARG A 23 -4.40 -8.86 -3.25
C ARG A 23 -4.09 -8.81 -4.74
N LEU A 24 -3.14 -9.64 -5.17
CA LEU A 24 -2.72 -9.73 -6.56
C LEU A 24 -3.43 -10.89 -7.26
N TYR A 25 -4.28 -10.58 -8.24
CA TYR A 25 -4.90 -11.58 -9.10
C TYR A 25 -4.09 -11.71 -10.40
N PRO A 26 -3.82 -12.95 -10.87
CA PRO A 26 -3.08 -13.17 -12.11
C PRO A 26 -3.87 -12.64 -13.32
N THR A 27 -3.18 -12.43 -14.44
CA THR A 27 -3.74 -11.84 -15.68
C THR A 27 -4.95 -12.58 -16.23
N THR A 28 -5.05 -13.88 -15.98
CA THR A 28 -6.16 -14.74 -16.41
C THR A 28 -7.40 -14.64 -15.51
N HIS A 29 -7.30 -13.98 -14.36
CA HIS A 29 -8.38 -13.94 -13.37
C HIS A 29 -9.36 -12.80 -13.68
N LYS A 30 -10.66 -13.03 -13.46
CA LYS A 30 -11.73 -12.03 -13.68
C LYS A 30 -11.55 -10.70 -12.92
N TYR A 31 -10.77 -10.70 -11.85
CA TYR A 31 -10.47 -9.51 -11.03
C TYR A 31 -9.07 -8.93 -11.28
N HIS A 32 -8.38 -9.33 -12.37
CA HIS A 32 -7.08 -8.77 -12.70
C HIS A 32 -7.13 -7.25 -12.86
N ASN A 33 -8.17 -6.72 -13.52
CA ASN A 33 -8.36 -5.27 -13.65
C ASN A 33 -8.48 -4.58 -12.30
N THR A 34 -9.08 -5.24 -11.29
CA THR A 34 -9.14 -4.72 -9.91
C THR A 34 -7.74 -4.63 -9.31
N THR A 35 -6.89 -5.64 -9.50
CA THR A 35 -5.49 -5.59 -9.06
C THR A 35 -4.74 -4.42 -9.69
N VAL A 36 -4.91 -4.15 -10.98
CA VAL A 36 -4.26 -3.01 -11.66
C VAL A 36 -4.71 -1.67 -11.05
N LEU A 37 -6.01 -1.51 -10.80
CA LEU A 37 -6.56 -0.31 -10.18
C LEU A 37 -6.08 -0.13 -8.73
N ASP A 38 -6.05 -1.21 -7.95
CA ASP A 38 -5.56 -1.19 -6.58
C ASP A 38 -4.08 -0.79 -6.54
N LEU A 39 -3.24 -1.37 -7.41
CA LEU A 39 -1.82 -1.03 -7.51
C LEU A 39 -1.63 0.46 -7.81
N LEU A 40 -2.33 1.00 -8.81
CA LEU A 40 -2.27 2.43 -9.14
C LEU A 40 -2.74 3.33 -7.98
N HIS A 41 -3.80 2.91 -7.29
CA HIS A 41 -4.33 3.63 -6.13
C HIS A 41 -3.31 3.70 -5.00
N TRP A 42 -2.76 2.54 -4.61
CA TRP A 42 -1.79 2.44 -3.52
C TRP A 42 -0.46 3.11 -3.88
N GLU A 43 0.01 2.96 -5.11
CA GLU A 43 1.20 3.66 -5.60
C GLU A 43 1.04 5.17 -5.40
N ASN A 44 -0.07 5.77 -5.86
CA ASN A 44 -0.34 7.20 -5.65
C ASN A 44 -0.46 7.57 -4.17
N PHE A 45 -1.09 6.74 -3.34
CA PHE A 45 -1.27 7.00 -1.92
C PHE A 45 0.04 6.95 -1.12
N PHE A 46 0.95 6.05 -1.47
CA PHE A 46 2.25 5.91 -0.83
C PHE A 46 3.34 6.80 -1.43
N SER A 47 3.22 7.20 -2.69
CA SER A 47 4.16 8.13 -3.32
C SER A 47 3.81 9.60 -3.09
N HIS A 48 2.60 9.92 -2.61
CA HIS A 48 2.17 11.31 -2.43
C HIS A 48 1.54 11.59 -1.06
N THR A 49 1.65 12.84 -0.62
CA THR A 49 0.90 13.35 0.53
C THR A 49 -0.59 13.47 0.21
N ARG A 50 -1.42 13.58 1.25
CA ARG A 50 -2.82 14.01 1.08
C ARG A 50 -2.85 15.40 0.44
N LYS A 51 -3.93 15.66 -0.30
CA LYS A 51 -4.19 16.95 -0.93
C LYS A 51 -4.35 18.03 0.16
N ASN A 52 -3.57 19.11 0.07
CA ASN A 52 -3.72 20.24 1.00
C ASN A 52 -4.91 21.14 0.61
N SER A 53 -5.18 22.19 1.40
CA SER A 53 -6.25 23.16 1.13
C SER A 53 -6.11 23.88 -0.22
N ALA A 54 -4.87 24.09 -0.68
CA ALA A 54 -4.55 24.65 -2.00
C ALA A 54 -4.63 23.60 -3.13
N GLY A 55 -5.05 22.38 -2.83
CA GLY A 55 -5.23 21.31 -3.79
C GLY A 55 -3.96 20.61 -4.28
N LYS A 56 -2.81 20.88 -3.67
CA LYS A 56 -1.50 20.32 -4.05
C LYS A 56 -1.21 19.03 -3.28
N LYS A 57 -0.47 18.14 -3.93
CA LYS A 57 0.16 16.95 -3.34
C LYS A 57 1.68 17.09 -3.47
N PHE A 58 2.42 16.51 -2.53
CA PHE A 58 3.88 16.47 -2.55
C PHE A 58 4.36 15.03 -2.63
N SER A 59 5.48 14.79 -3.31
CA SER A 59 6.07 13.46 -3.39
C SER A 59 6.64 13.02 -2.04
N LYS A 60 6.52 11.73 -1.74
CA LYS A 60 7.13 11.05 -0.60
C LYS A 60 7.61 9.67 -1.04
N ALA A 61 8.61 9.12 -0.37
CA ALA A 61 9.11 7.78 -0.65
C ALA A 61 8.39 6.73 0.22
N PHE A 62 8.32 5.50 -0.28
CA PHE A 62 7.84 4.34 0.46
C PHE A 62 8.67 3.11 0.10
N ILE A 63 8.63 2.08 0.96
CA ILE A 63 9.30 0.80 0.73
C ILE A 63 8.22 -0.23 0.42
N GLU A 64 8.35 -0.89 -0.73
CA GLU A 64 7.56 -2.07 -1.07
C GLU A 64 8.29 -3.34 -0.61
N ILE A 65 7.58 -4.24 0.04
CA ILE A 65 8.12 -5.55 0.45
C ILE A 65 7.41 -6.62 -0.36
N ILE A 66 8.10 -7.20 -1.33
CA ILE A 66 7.61 -8.29 -2.17
C ILE A 66 8.06 -9.61 -1.51
N ASN A 67 7.10 -10.45 -1.12
CA ASN A 67 7.41 -11.82 -0.70
C ASN A 67 7.27 -12.75 -1.90
N ASN A 68 8.39 -13.37 -2.28
CA ASN A 68 8.42 -14.49 -3.23
C ASN A 68 8.06 -15.80 -2.53
#